data_AF-A0A3D9HRA5-F1
#
_entry.id   AF-A0A3D9HRA5-F1
#
_cell.length_a   1.000
_cell.length_b   1.000
_cell.length_c   1.000
_cell.angle_alpha   90.00
_cell.angle_beta   90.00
_cell.angle_gamma   90.00
#
_symmetry.space_group_name_H-M   'P 1'
#
loop_
_entity.id
_entity.type
_entity.pdbx_description
1 polymer ?
#
loop_
_entity_poly.entity_id
_entity_poly.type
_entity_poly.pdbx_seq_one_letter_code
_entity_poly.pdbx_strand_id
1 'polypeptide(L)'
;MVPMKKTGHPQSAAPEISSEIGPSQLADTVKKVMDLMESRLSDQIAATRGNISGYDMHTLLNDMKSMKDPELQGIIKKGWADIHDTVESVIWDEDRTHPLYRMIVHRFAPLLPARGDTPIPGQHLSRAIIRPLHAALEQMVGPGVLKDSEAECRDIVLEKREDAGRKFHWDQIYSDPKTNHMADDILVRAAHYFLDCPKRRNWMISVISNGIAHLTDKSQQDGDWFFGDWEFHMLTGALYSPLFEQLAEEEGDLVLRYGEDGAGLLRNLQTALAEDRRQFA
;
A
#
# COMPACT_ATOMS: atom_id res chain seq x y z
N MET A 1 43.92 -33.77 19.76
CA MET A 1 42.54 -33.87 19.24
C MET A 1 41.62 -33.07 20.16
N VAL A 2 41.28 -31.85 19.75
CA VAL A 2 40.35 -30.96 20.48
C VAL A 2 38.99 -31.12 19.80
N PRO A 3 37.87 -31.30 20.54
CA PRO A 3 36.58 -31.52 19.90
C PRO A 3 36.03 -30.19 19.35
N MET A 4 35.65 -30.20 18.08
CA MET A 4 34.93 -29.11 17.43
C MET A 4 33.53 -28.98 18.04
N LYS A 5 33.28 -27.87 18.74
CA LYS A 5 31.92 -27.42 19.06
C LYS A 5 31.25 -27.00 17.75
N LYS A 6 30.21 -27.73 17.34
CA LYS A 6 29.23 -27.28 16.35
C LYS A 6 28.53 -26.04 16.91
N THR A 7 28.90 -24.86 16.41
CA THR A 7 28.12 -23.64 16.61
C THR A 7 26.90 -23.73 15.70
N GLY A 8 25.76 -24.11 16.27
CA GLY A 8 24.48 -23.94 15.61
C GLY A 8 24.23 -22.46 15.36
N HIS A 9 23.91 -22.10 14.13
CA HIS A 9 23.32 -20.81 13.83
C HIS A 9 22.02 -20.68 14.65
N PRO A 10 21.82 -19.59 15.41
CA PRO A 10 20.50 -19.29 15.91
C PRO A 10 19.63 -19.00 14.68
N GLN A 11 18.73 -19.93 14.38
CA GLN A 11 17.62 -19.70 13.47
C GLN A 11 16.79 -18.59 14.09
N SER A 12 17.09 -17.35 13.70
CA SER A 12 16.38 -16.16 14.13
C SER A 12 14.94 -16.32 13.65
N ALA A 13 14.05 -16.68 14.55
CA ALA A 13 12.63 -16.72 14.29
C ALA A 13 12.22 -15.34 13.75
N ALA A 14 11.68 -15.31 12.54
CA ALA A 14 10.96 -14.15 12.06
C ALA A 14 9.89 -13.80 13.12
N PRO A 15 9.69 -12.53 13.46
CA PRO A 15 8.59 -12.17 14.35
C PRO A 15 7.30 -12.66 13.67
N GLU A 16 6.61 -13.59 14.32
CA GLU A 16 5.26 -14.00 13.92
C GLU A 16 4.39 -12.73 14.00
N ILE A 17 4.12 -12.15 12.84
CA ILE A 17 3.07 -11.14 12.67
C ILE A 17 1.80 -11.84 13.16
N SER A 18 1.23 -11.35 14.26
CA SER A 18 0.08 -11.99 14.91
C SER A 18 -1.10 -11.99 13.93
N SER A 19 -1.26 -13.12 13.24
CA SER A 19 -2.41 -13.45 12.38
C SER A 19 -3.75 -13.43 13.13
N GLU A 20 -3.74 -13.14 14.44
CA GLU A 20 -4.90 -13.12 15.33
C GLU A 20 -5.56 -11.75 15.48
N ILE A 21 -4.92 -10.64 15.06
CA ILE A 21 -5.45 -9.29 15.31
C ILE A 21 -6.76 -9.04 14.55
N GLY A 22 -6.80 -9.35 13.25
CA GLY A 22 -8.02 -9.23 12.43
C GLY A 22 -9.16 -10.12 12.91
N PRO A 23 -8.93 -11.43 13.15
CA PRO A 23 -9.92 -12.33 13.74
C PRO A 23 -10.45 -11.86 15.11
N SER A 24 -9.60 -11.30 15.97
CA SER A 24 -10.00 -10.78 17.28
C SER A 24 -10.93 -9.57 17.18
N GLN A 25 -10.63 -8.62 16.30
CA GLN A 25 -11.48 -7.43 16.10
C GLN A 25 -12.81 -7.76 15.41
N LEU A 26 -12.82 -8.75 14.52
CA LEU A 26 -14.06 -9.31 13.98
C LEU A 26 -14.90 -9.94 15.09
N ALA A 27 -14.28 -10.71 15.98
CA ALA A 27 -14.96 -11.30 17.13
C ALA A 27 -15.56 -10.22 18.05
N ASP A 28 -14.84 -9.13 18.31
CA ASP A 28 -15.34 -7.99 19.09
C ASP A 28 -16.51 -7.28 18.41
N THR A 29 -16.48 -7.15 17.08
CA THR A 29 -17.58 -6.58 16.31
C THR A 29 -18.82 -7.47 16.37
N VAL A 30 -18.65 -8.79 16.20
CA VAL A 30 -19.74 -9.77 16.33
C VAL A 30 -20.32 -9.75 17.73
N LYS A 31 -19.49 -9.62 18.78
CA LYS A 31 -19.95 -9.51 20.16
C LYS A 31 -20.86 -8.30 20.37
N LYS A 32 -20.47 -7.12 19.88
CA LYS A 32 -21.30 -5.90 19.95
C LYS A 32 -22.63 -6.07 19.21
N VAL A 33 -22.64 -6.79 18.09
CA VAL A 33 -23.89 -7.13 17.36
C VAL A 33 -24.78 -8.04 18.19
N MET A 34 -24.21 -9.05 18.86
CA MET A 34 -24.95 -9.95 19.75
C MET A 34 -25.50 -9.21 20.98
N ASP A 35 -24.72 -8.31 21.57
CA ASP A 35 -25.16 -7.47 22.70
C ASP A 35 -26.34 -6.56 22.28
N LEU A 36 -26.31 -6.02 21.06
CA LEU A 36 -27.44 -5.26 20.50
C LEU A 36 -28.67 -6.15 20.25
N MET A 37 -28.49 -7.37 19.74
CA MET A 37 -29.59 -8.35 19.60
C MET A 37 -30.25 -8.62 20.95
N GLU A 38 -29.45 -8.84 21.99
CA GLU A 38 -29.94 -9.08 23.35
C GLU A 38 -30.74 -7.88 23.87
N SER A 39 -30.22 -6.66 23.71
CA SER A 39 -30.93 -5.44 24.12
C SER A 39 -32.29 -5.30 23.41
N ARG A 40 -32.33 -5.50 22.09
CA ARG A 40 -33.57 -5.40 21.30
C ARG A 40 -34.58 -6.48 21.70
N LEU A 41 -34.09 -7.69 22.01
CA LEU A 41 -34.93 -8.76 22.51
C LEU A 41 -35.52 -8.40 23.88
N SER A 42 -34.70 -7.88 24.81
CA SER A 42 -35.17 -7.44 26.12
C SER A 42 -36.22 -6.33 26.04
N ASP A 43 -36.04 -5.36 25.14
CA ASP A 43 -37.02 -4.30 24.90
C ASP A 43 -38.36 -4.87 24.41
N GLN A 44 -38.31 -5.85 23.50
CA GLN A 44 -39.52 -6.52 23.02
C GLN A 44 -40.22 -7.31 24.12
N ILE A 45 -39.47 -8.03 24.98
CA ILE A 45 -40.03 -8.75 26.15
C ILE A 45 -40.73 -7.77 27.09
N ALA A 46 -40.13 -6.61 27.36
CA ALA A 46 -40.71 -5.59 28.22
C ALA A 46 -42.00 -5.00 27.61
N ALA A 47 -42.00 -4.74 26.29
CA ALA A 47 -43.16 -4.22 25.58
C ALA A 47 -44.35 -5.20 25.55
N THR A 48 -44.07 -6.50 25.45
CA THR A 48 -45.10 -7.55 25.39
C THR A 48 -45.42 -8.20 26.74
N ARG A 49 -44.98 -7.60 27.85
CA ARG A 49 -45.19 -8.11 29.24
C ARG A 49 -44.74 -9.56 29.42
N GLY A 50 -43.61 -9.94 28.81
CA GLY A 50 -43.00 -11.26 28.99
C GLY A 50 -43.37 -12.31 27.94
N ASN A 51 -44.25 -11.99 26.98
CA ASN A 51 -44.66 -12.94 25.93
C ASN A 51 -44.13 -12.53 24.56
N ILE A 52 -43.15 -13.26 24.04
CA ILE A 52 -42.68 -13.10 22.65
C ILE A 52 -43.28 -14.19 21.78
N SER A 53 -43.96 -13.81 20.70
CA SER A 53 -44.39 -14.77 19.69
C SER A 53 -43.27 -15.06 18.69
N GLY A 54 -43.35 -16.21 18.01
CA GLY A 54 -42.44 -16.52 16.91
C GLY A 54 -42.48 -15.49 15.77
N TYR A 55 -43.61 -14.79 15.62
CA TYR A 55 -43.77 -13.70 14.65
C TYR A 55 -42.97 -12.44 15.05
N ASP A 56 -43.01 -12.08 16.34
CA ASP A 56 -42.25 -10.92 16.86
C ASP A 56 -40.74 -11.17 16.72
N MET A 57 -40.30 -12.39 17.06
CA MET A 57 -38.91 -12.81 16.89
C MET A 57 -38.48 -12.77 15.41
N HIS A 58 -39.34 -13.26 14.51
CA HIS A 58 -39.04 -13.24 13.07
C HIS A 58 -38.96 -11.82 12.52
N THR A 59 -39.83 -10.92 12.98
CA THR A 59 -39.85 -9.52 12.57
C THR A 59 -38.60 -8.79 13.02
N LEU A 60 -38.23 -8.94 14.31
CA LEU A 60 -37.02 -8.37 14.90
C LEU A 60 -35.75 -8.83 14.15
N LEU A 61 -35.63 -10.13 13.90
CA LEU A 61 -34.50 -10.68 13.14
C LEU A 61 -34.47 -10.18 11.70
N ASN A 62 -35.63 -10.01 11.05
CA ASN A 62 -35.69 -9.47 9.68
C ASN A 62 -35.31 -7.99 9.63
N ASP A 63 -35.70 -7.19 10.61
CA ASP A 63 -35.31 -5.78 10.68
C ASP A 63 -33.80 -5.60 10.88
N MET A 64 -33.21 -6.46 11.71
CA MET A 64 -31.75 -6.51 11.86
C MET A 64 -31.04 -7.01 10.59
N LYS A 65 -31.51 -8.10 9.98
CA LYS A 65 -30.94 -8.64 8.73
C LYS A 65 -31.06 -7.67 7.56
N SER A 66 -32.12 -6.87 7.51
CA SER A 66 -32.32 -5.84 6.50
C SER A 66 -31.55 -4.55 6.78
N MET A 67 -30.69 -4.53 7.81
CA MET A 67 -29.84 -3.40 8.18
C MET A 67 -30.63 -2.11 8.42
N LYS A 68 -31.89 -2.20 8.86
CA LYS A 68 -32.72 -1.01 9.11
C LYS A 68 -32.39 -0.33 10.44
N ASP A 69 -31.76 -1.03 11.37
CA ASP A 69 -31.35 -0.50 12.66
C ASP A 69 -30.11 0.41 12.49
N PRO A 70 -30.22 1.73 12.76
CA PRO A 70 -29.10 2.66 12.62
C PRO A 70 -27.92 2.36 13.55
N GLU A 71 -28.20 1.79 14.72
CA GLU A 71 -27.19 1.42 15.71
C GLU A 71 -26.42 0.18 15.24
N LEU A 72 -27.11 -0.81 14.66
CA LEU A 72 -26.49 -1.95 14.01
C LEU A 72 -25.59 -1.52 12.84
N GLN A 73 -26.08 -0.61 11.99
CA GLN A 73 -25.27 -0.03 10.92
C GLN A 73 -24.02 0.67 11.47
N GLY A 74 -24.17 1.43 12.56
CA GLY A 74 -23.06 2.11 13.22
C GLY A 74 -22.00 1.15 13.76
N ILE A 75 -22.43 0.07 14.43
CA ILE A 75 -21.53 -0.98 14.96
C ILE A 75 -20.76 -1.66 13.82
N ILE A 76 -21.45 -2.03 12.73
CA ILE A 76 -20.82 -2.70 11.60
C ILE A 76 -19.86 -1.77 10.87
N LYS A 77 -20.25 -0.53 10.59
CA LYS A 77 -19.38 0.47 9.94
C LYS A 77 -18.13 0.75 10.78
N LYS A 78 -18.30 0.93 12.08
CA LYS A 78 -17.18 1.17 12.99
C LYS A 78 -16.28 -0.05 13.11
N GLY A 79 -16.84 -1.24 13.32
CA GLY A 79 -16.06 -2.48 13.39
C GLY A 79 -15.29 -2.74 12.10
N TRP A 80 -15.91 -2.46 10.95
CA TRP A 80 -15.23 -2.54 9.66
C TRP A 80 -14.10 -1.51 9.52
N ALA A 81 -14.31 -0.24 9.90
CA ALA A 81 -13.28 0.78 9.90
C ALA A 81 -12.12 0.42 10.84
N ASP A 82 -12.40 -0.05 12.06
CA ASP A 82 -11.39 -0.45 13.04
C ASP A 82 -10.55 -1.65 12.52
N ILE A 83 -11.19 -2.63 11.88
CA ILE A 83 -10.52 -3.76 11.22
C ILE A 83 -9.70 -3.27 10.03
N HIS A 84 -10.27 -2.39 9.20
CA HIS A 84 -9.60 -1.82 8.05
C HIS A 84 -8.35 -1.05 8.48
N ASP A 85 -8.46 -0.11 9.42
CA ASP A 85 -7.35 0.70 9.93
C ASP A 85 -6.26 -0.16 10.57
N THR A 86 -6.64 -1.26 11.21
CA THR A 86 -5.69 -2.20 11.81
C THR A 86 -5.00 -3.06 10.76
N VAL A 87 -5.74 -3.57 9.78
CA VAL A 87 -5.17 -4.27 8.62
C VAL A 87 -4.28 -3.30 7.85
N GLU A 88 -4.69 -2.05 7.66
CA GLU A 88 -3.89 -0.98 7.08
C GLU A 88 -2.64 -0.78 7.92
N SER A 89 -2.72 -0.66 9.25
CA SER A 89 -1.55 -0.52 10.13
C SER A 89 -0.61 -1.71 10.06
N VAL A 90 -1.14 -2.93 9.95
CA VAL A 90 -0.35 -4.16 9.77
C VAL A 90 0.29 -4.18 8.38
N ILE A 91 -0.43 -3.73 7.34
CA ILE A 91 0.11 -3.55 5.98
C ILE A 91 1.19 -2.46 5.98
N TRP A 92 1.00 -1.36 6.71
CA TRP A 92 1.98 -0.29 6.88
C TRP A 92 3.20 -0.76 7.67
N ASP A 93 3.04 -1.75 8.55
CA ASP A 93 4.13 -2.45 9.24
C ASP A 93 4.80 -3.50 8.34
N GLU A 94 4.05 -4.20 7.47
CA GLU A 94 4.54 -5.11 6.43
C GLU A 94 5.28 -4.36 5.31
N ASP A 95 4.89 -3.15 4.93
CA ASP A 95 5.67 -2.28 4.05
C ASP A 95 6.99 -1.82 4.72
N ARG A 96 7.10 -1.87 6.06
CA ARG A 96 8.41 -1.78 6.75
C ARG A 96 9.19 -3.09 6.68
N THR A 97 8.54 -4.20 6.34
CA THR A 97 9.17 -5.49 6.05
C THR A 97 9.54 -5.66 4.59
N HIS A 98 9.18 -4.73 3.69
CA HIS A 98 9.58 -4.76 2.28
C HIS A 98 10.50 -3.59 1.88
N PRO A 99 11.82 -3.71 2.12
CA PRO A 99 12.78 -2.64 1.86
C PRO A 99 12.75 -2.05 0.44
N LEU A 100 12.58 -2.84 -0.61
CA LEU A 100 12.60 -2.32 -1.98
C LEU A 100 11.36 -1.47 -2.26
N TYR A 101 10.17 -1.96 -1.87
CA TYR A 101 8.95 -1.15 -2.00
C TYR A 101 9.03 0.14 -1.18
N ARG A 102 9.66 0.07 0.00
CA ARG A 102 9.92 1.27 0.80
C ARG A 102 10.84 2.27 0.09
N MET A 103 11.87 1.80 -0.62
CA MET A 103 12.71 2.66 -1.46
C MET A 103 11.91 3.33 -2.58
N ILE A 104 11.02 2.58 -3.24
CA ILE A 104 10.15 3.11 -4.29
C ILE A 104 9.17 4.13 -3.74
N VAL A 105 8.53 3.85 -2.60
CA VAL A 105 7.62 4.78 -1.91
C VAL A 105 8.34 6.04 -1.48
N HIS A 106 9.59 5.93 -1.01
CA HIS A 106 10.38 7.08 -0.60
C HIS A 106 10.52 8.15 -1.70
N ARG A 107 10.56 7.74 -2.98
CA ARG A 107 10.64 8.64 -4.15
C ARG A 107 9.46 9.62 -4.23
N PHE A 108 8.25 9.21 -3.84
CA PHE A 108 7.05 10.05 -3.89
C PHE A 108 6.45 10.36 -2.52
N ALA A 109 7.07 9.91 -1.43
CA ALA A 109 6.63 10.19 -0.06
C ALA A 109 6.38 11.68 0.23
N PRO A 110 7.15 12.65 -0.32
CA PRO A 110 6.86 14.08 -0.16
C PRO A 110 5.51 14.53 -0.73
N LEU A 111 4.91 13.76 -1.64
CA LEU A 111 3.60 14.04 -2.23
C LEU A 111 2.43 13.46 -1.41
N LEU A 112 2.72 12.67 -0.38
CA LEU A 112 1.69 12.13 0.49
C LEU A 112 1.31 13.18 1.56
N PRO A 113 0.02 13.32 1.92
CA PRO A 113 -0.38 14.25 2.97
C PRO A 113 0.26 13.85 4.31
N ALA A 114 0.28 14.71 5.33
CA ALA A 114 0.74 14.27 6.66
C ALA A 114 -0.16 13.14 7.19
N ARG A 115 0.32 12.39 8.19
CA ARG A 115 -0.46 11.25 8.72
C ARG A 115 -1.72 11.78 9.41
N GLY A 116 -2.89 11.34 8.94
CA GLY A 116 -4.20 11.79 9.44
C GLY A 116 -4.82 12.94 8.63
N ASP A 117 -4.10 13.52 7.68
CA ASP A 117 -4.62 14.57 6.80
C ASP A 117 -5.25 13.97 5.53
N THR A 118 -6.31 14.60 5.05
CA THR A 118 -6.98 14.25 3.79
C THR A 118 -6.15 14.71 2.59
N PRO A 119 -5.98 13.88 1.54
CA PRO A 119 -5.29 14.31 0.32
C PRO A 119 -6.06 15.42 -0.40
N ILE A 120 -5.33 16.40 -0.95
CA ILE A 120 -5.89 17.50 -1.74
C ILE A 120 -5.66 17.17 -3.23
N PRO A 121 -6.73 17.07 -4.05
CA PRO A 121 -6.59 16.81 -5.49
C PRO A 121 -5.64 17.81 -6.15
N GLY A 122 -4.79 17.33 -7.05
CA GLY A 122 -3.80 18.19 -7.71
C GLY A 122 -2.54 18.54 -6.89
N GLN A 123 -2.55 18.31 -5.58
CA GLN A 123 -1.42 18.65 -4.68
C GLN A 123 -0.84 17.44 -3.96
N HIS A 124 -1.69 16.49 -3.58
CA HIS A 124 -1.30 15.30 -2.84
C HIS A 124 -1.75 14.02 -3.55
N LEU A 125 -0.94 12.98 -3.38
CA LEU A 125 -1.32 11.60 -3.66
C LEU A 125 -1.97 10.98 -2.41
N SER A 126 -3.10 10.27 -2.57
CA SER A 126 -3.68 9.49 -1.47
C SER A 126 -2.75 8.35 -1.09
N ARG A 127 -2.66 8.03 0.21
CA ARG A 127 -1.91 6.87 0.69
C ARG A 127 -2.47 5.54 0.18
N ALA A 128 -3.75 5.52 -0.20
CA ALA A 128 -4.40 4.34 -0.77
C ALA A 128 -3.76 3.87 -2.09
N ILE A 129 -2.93 4.69 -2.76
CA ILE A 129 -2.26 4.30 -4.01
C ILE A 129 -1.17 3.24 -3.81
N ILE A 130 -0.60 3.12 -2.61
CA ILE A 130 0.66 2.38 -2.42
C ILE A 130 0.49 0.89 -2.74
N ARG A 131 -0.58 0.27 -2.24
CA ARG A 131 -0.85 -1.15 -2.50
C ARG A 131 -1.20 -1.42 -3.97
N PRO A 132 -2.11 -0.67 -4.62
CA PRO A 132 -2.35 -0.80 -6.05
C PRO A 132 -1.10 -0.53 -6.91
N LEU A 133 -0.22 0.38 -6.48
CA LEU A 133 1.05 0.65 -7.16
C LEU A 133 1.98 -0.57 -7.13
N HIS A 134 2.09 -1.25 -6.00
CA HIS A 134 2.84 -2.52 -5.91
C HIS A 134 2.30 -3.52 -6.94
N ALA A 135 0.98 -3.75 -6.98
CA ALA A 135 0.38 -4.65 -7.96
C ALA A 135 0.61 -4.20 -9.43
N ALA A 136 0.65 -2.89 -9.69
CA ALA A 136 0.98 -2.36 -11.00
C ALA A 136 2.44 -2.63 -11.38
N LEU A 137 3.38 -2.46 -10.43
CA LEU A 137 4.79 -2.78 -10.62
C LEU A 137 5.00 -4.26 -10.90
N GLU A 138 4.29 -5.15 -10.20
CA GLU A 138 4.33 -6.60 -10.48
C GLU A 138 3.87 -6.94 -11.89
N GLN A 139 2.83 -6.27 -12.38
CA GLN A 139 2.36 -6.46 -13.76
C GLN A 139 3.34 -5.93 -14.80
N MET A 140 4.10 -4.87 -14.49
CA MET A 140 5.09 -4.32 -15.41
C MET A 140 6.39 -5.14 -15.40
N VAL A 141 7.01 -5.27 -14.24
CA VAL A 141 8.36 -5.84 -14.14
C VAL A 141 8.35 -7.36 -14.04
N GLY A 142 7.22 -7.93 -13.63
CA GLY A 142 7.05 -9.36 -13.37
C GLY A 142 7.32 -9.70 -11.90
N PRO A 143 6.51 -10.58 -11.29
CA PRO A 143 6.59 -10.87 -9.85
C PRO A 143 7.91 -11.54 -9.43
N GLY A 144 8.53 -12.32 -10.32
CA GLY A 144 9.81 -12.98 -10.02
C GLY A 144 10.95 -11.99 -9.82
N VAL A 145 11.09 -11.03 -10.74
CA VAL A 145 12.14 -10.01 -10.68
C VAL A 145 12.00 -9.15 -9.43
N LEU A 146 10.78 -8.69 -9.13
CA LEU A 146 10.54 -7.89 -7.92
C LEU A 146 10.82 -8.68 -6.65
N LYS A 147 10.42 -9.95 -6.58
CA LYS A 147 10.69 -10.79 -5.42
C LYS A 147 12.19 -11.00 -5.19
N ASP A 148 12.95 -11.23 -6.26
CA ASP A 148 14.40 -11.43 -6.18
C ASP A 148 15.12 -10.14 -5.75
N SER A 149 14.75 -9.00 -6.35
CA SER A 149 15.29 -7.69 -5.94
C SER A 149 14.89 -7.31 -4.52
N GLU A 150 13.68 -7.64 -4.09
CA GLU A 150 13.20 -7.43 -2.73
C GLU A 150 13.98 -8.28 -1.72
N ALA A 151 14.32 -9.53 -2.07
CA ALA A 151 15.18 -10.39 -1.24
C ALA A 151 16.60 -9.81 -1.11
N GLU A 152 17.21 -9.37 -2.22
CA GLU A 152 18.54 -8.76 -2.16
C GLU A 152 18.54 -7.45 -1.36
N CYS A 153 17.49 -6.63 -1.49
CA CYS A 153 17.40 -5.37 -0.75
C CYS A 153 17.26 -5.63 0.75
N ARG A 154 16.55 -6.70 1.11
CA ARG A 154 16.42 -7.17 2.50
C ARG A 154 17.75 -7.61 3.08
N ASP A 155 18.56 -8.33 2.32
CA ASP A 155 19.89 -8.75 2.78
C ASP A 155 20.78 -7.53 3.09
N ILE A 156 20.76 -6.49 2.25
CA ILE A 156 21.49 -5.24 2.50
C ILE A 156 20.99 -4.55 3.79
N VAL A 157 19.67 -4.47 3.97
CA VAL A 157 19.10 -3.85 5.19
C VAL A 157 19.47 -4.65 6.44
N LEU A 158 19.48 -5.99 6.36
CA LEU A 158 19.90 -6.85 7.47
C LEU A 158 21.38 -6.61 7.82
N GLU A 159 22.27 -6.60 6.82
CA GLU A 159 23.70 -6.31 7.01
C GLU A 159 23.90 -4.93 7.69
N LYS A 160 23.27 -3.88 7.15
CA LYS A 160 23.34 -2.53 7.73
C LYS A 160 22.81 -2.47 9.16
N ARG A 161 21.78 -3.26 9.45
CA ARG A 161 21.16 -3.32 10.79
C ARG A 161 22.06 -4.06 11.78
N GLU A 162 22.76 -5.10 11.34
CA GLU A 162 23.76 -5.81 12.15
C GLU A 162 24.94 -4.89 12.49
N ASP A 163 25.42 -4.12 11.51
CA ASP A 163 26.53 -3.17 11.70
C ASP A 163 26.16 -1.99 12.61
N ALA A 164 24.99 -1.38 12.40
CA ALA A 164 24.57 -0.19 13.14
C ALA A 164 23.92 -0.52 14.50
N GLY A 165 23.43 -1.76 14.68
CA GLY A 165 22.70 -2.20 15.87
C GLY A 165 21.55 -1.26 16.23
N ARG A 166 21.56 -0.72 17.46
CA ARG A 166 20.52 0.22 17.94
C ARG A 166 20.56 1.60 17.28
N LYS A 167 21.61 1.93 16.52
CA LYS A 167 21.74 3.19 15.78
C LYS A 167 21.26 3.10 14.34
N PHE A 168 20.61 1.99 13.97
CA PHE A 168 20.05 1.83 12.64
C PHE A 168 18.96 2.87 12.38
N HIS A 169 19.09 3.61 11.28
CA HIS A 169 18.10 4.56 10.79
C HIS A 169 17.91 4.36 9.28
N TRP A 170 16.66 4.47 8.82
CA TRP A 170 16.32 4.27 7.40
C TRP A 170 17.01 5.25 6.46
N ASP A 171 17.38 6.43 6.93
CA ASP A 171 18.15 7.40 6.15
C ASP A 171 19.48 6.82 5.64
N GLN A 172 20.06 5.85 6.36
CA GLN A 172 21.28 5.14 5.94
C GLN A 172 21.04 4.18 4.77
N ILE A 173 19.79 3.74 4.58
CA ILE A 173 19.35 2.95 3.43
C ILE A 173 18.99 3.91 2.30
N TYR A 174 18.22 4.96 2.57
CA TYR A 174 17.83 5.96 1.56
C TYR A 174 19.04 6.66 0.92
N SER A 175 20.13 6.84 1.67
CA SER A 175 21.38 7.41 1.15
C SER A 175 22.34 6.36 0.57
N ASP A 176 21.99 5.06 0.58
CA ASP A 176 22.87 4.00 0.11
C ASP A 176 22.79 3.86 -1.42
N PRO A 177 23.90 4.03 -2.16
CA PRO A 177 23.88 3.94 -3.63
C PRO A 177 23.42 2.58 -4.14
N LYS A 178 23.75 1.48 -3.46
CA LYS A 178 23.37 0.13 -3.91
C LYS A 178 21.85 -0.03 -3.85
N THR A 179 21.21 0.38 -2.77
CA THR A 179 19.74 0.27 -2.66
C THR A 179 19.00 1.24 -3.59
N ASN A 180 19.55 2.43 -3.83
CA ASN A 180 19.02 3.35 -4.85
C ASN A 180 19.08 2.71 -6.24
N HIS A 181 20.23 2.16 -6.61
CA HIS A 181 20.39 1.46 -7.88
C HIS A 181 19.40 0.30 -8.05
N MET A 182 19.04 -0.41 -6.98
CA MET A 182 18.02 -1.46 -7.07
C MET A 182 16.63 -0.91 -7.39
N ALA A 183 16.24 0.21 -6.78
CA ALA A 183 14.99 0.89 -7.14
C ALA A 183 15.03 1.38 -8.60
N ASP A 184 16.18 1.93 -9.02
CA ASP A 184 16.40 2.40 -10.38
C ASP A 184 16.32 1.27 -11.41
N ASP A 185 16.88 0.10 -11.11
CA ASP A 185 16.81 -1.08 -11.98
C ASP A 185 15.36 -1.53 -12.21
N ILE A 186 14.51 -1.47 -11.17
CA ILE A 186 13.06 -1.75 -11.29
C ILE A 186 12.39 -0.69 -12.16
N LEU A 187 12.70 0.59 -11.94
CA LEU A 187 12.08 1.69 -12.69
C LEU A 187 12.51 1.70 -14.16
N VAL A 188 13.79 1.45 -14.49
CA VAL A 188 14.26 1.33 -15.88
C VAL A 188 13.61 0.15 -16.59
N ARG A 189 13.39 -0.97 -15.89
CA ARG A 189 12.61 -2.09 -16.45
C ARG A 189 11.15 -1.69 -16.69
N ALA A 190 10.54 -0.99 -15.74
CA ALA A 190 9.18 -0.48 -15.88
C ALA A 190 9.05 0.58 -16.99
N ALA A 191 10.11 1.36 -17.28
CA ALA A 191 10.11 2.41 -18.29
C ALA A 191 9.73 1.88 -19.69
N HIS A 192 10.09 0.63 -20.01
CA HIS A 192 9.72 -0.01 -21.28
C HIS A 192 8.20 -0.09 -21.47
N TYR A 193 7.43 -0.15 -20.39
CA TYR A 193 5.97 -0.19 -20.49
C TYR A 193 5.42 1.12 -21.02
N PHE A 194 6.09 2.25 -20.77
CA PHE A 194 5.62 3.61 -21.05
C PHE A 194 5.99 4.15 -22.43
N LEU A 195 6.46 3.30 -23.36
CA LEU A 195 6.73 3.70 -24.76
C LEU A 195 5.50 4.33 -25.45
N ASP A 196 4.30 3.89 -25.07
CA ASP A 196 3.02 4.54 -25.41
C ASP A 196 2.43 5.16 -24.13
N CYS A 197 2.90 6.37 -23.82
CA CYS A 197 2.55 7.07 -22.58
C CYS A 197 1.04 7.27 -22.40
N PRO A 198 0.27 7.77 -23.38
CA PRO A 198 -1.18 7.97 -23.22
C PRO A 198 -1.93 6.67 -22.90
N LYS A 199 -1.61 5.58 -23.62
CA LYS A 199 -2.23 4.28 -23.37
C LYS A 199 -1.91 3.77 -21.96
N ARG A 200 -0.68 4.00 -21.51
CA ARG A 200 -0.17 3.47 -20.23
C ARG A 200 -0.60 4.28 -19.04
N ARG A 201 -0.75 5.59 -19.20
CA ARG A 201 -1.46 6.46 -18.27
C ARG A 201 -2.87 5.94 -18.02
N ASN A 202 -3.66 5.74 -19.08
CA ASN A 202 -5.03 5.24 -18.96
C ASN A 202 -5.09 3.86 -18.27
N TRP A 203 -4.16 2.96 -18.61
CA TRP A 203 -4.04 1.66 -17.94
C TRP A 203 -3.71 1.80 -16.45
N MET A 204 -2.70 2.59 -16.10
CA MET A 204 -2.26 2.75 -14.70
C MET A 204 -3.34 3.43 -13.85
N ILE A 205 -4.03 4.44 -14.42
CA ILE A 205 -5.20 5.06 -13.80
C ILE A 205 -6.26 4.02 -13.49
N SER A 206 -6.57 3.14 -14.44
CA SER A 206 -7.55 2.08 -14.24
C SER A 206 -7.10 1.07 -13.17
N VAL A 207 -5.86 0.62 -13.20
CA VAL A 207 -5.34 -0.36 -12.22
C VAL A 207 -5.37 0.23 -10.81
N ILE A 208 -4.87 1.46 -10.63
CA ILE A 208 -4.83 2.10 -9.32
C ILE A 208 -6.24 2.41 -8.82
N SER A 209 -7.10 3.01 -9.66
CA SER A 209 -8.47 3.35 -9.25
C SER A 209 -9.28 2.10 -8.88
N ASN A 210 -9.16 1.01 -9.63
CA ASN A 210 -9.80 -0.26 -9.29
C ASN A 210 -9.24 -0.84 -7.99
N GLY A 211 -7.92 -0.77 -7.80
CA GLY A 211 -7.27 -1.22 -6.57
C GLY A 211 -7.76 -0.45 -5.35
N ILE A 212 -7.89 0.88 -5.45
CA ILE A 212 -8.43 1.73 -4.37
C ILE A 212 -9.90 1.41 -4.10
N ALA A 213 -10.72 1.27 -5.14
CA ALA A 213 -12.15 0.94 -4.99
C ALA A 213 -12.39 -0.41 -4.29
N HIS A 214 -11.44 -1.34 -4.34
CA HIS A 214 -11.49 -2.59 -3.59
C HIS A 214 -11.07 -2.45 -2.11
N LEU A 215 -10.39 -1.35 -1.75
CA LEU A 215 -9.93 -1.06 -0.39
C LEU A 215 -10.92 -0.17 0.36
N THR A 216 -11.53 0.80 -0.32
CA THR A 216 -12.48 1.75 0.27
C THR A 216 -13.93 1.35 -0.04
N ASP A 217 -14.79 1.23 0.97
CA ASP A 217 -16.23 1.21 0.74
C ASP A 217 -16.66 2.57 0.16
N LYS A 218 -17.70 2.62 -0.69
CA LYS A 218 -18.15 3.86 -1.38
C LYS A 218 -18.49 5.00 -0.41
N SER A 219 -18.68 4.69 0.88
CA SER A 219 -18.95 5.63 1.96
C SER A 219 -17.70 6.31 2.55
N GLN A 220 -16.49 5.86 2.19
CA GLN A 220 -15.19 6.36 2.61
C GLN A 220 -14.29 6.70 1.41
N GLN A 221 -14.86 7.10 0.26
CA GLN A 221 -14.05 7.86 -0.70
C GLN A 221 -13.53 9.09 0.04
N ASP A 222 -12.21 9.30 0.01
CA ASP A 222 -11.51 10.50 0.50
C ASP A 222 -12.05 11.76 -0.24
N GLY A 223 -13.28 12.18 0.05
CA GLY A 223 -13.96 13.28 -0.66
C GLY A 223 -13.92 13.14 -2.19
N ASP A 224 -13.75 14.29 -2.86
CA ASP A 224 -13.59 14.44 -4.32
C ASP A 224 -12.24 13.93 -4.86
N TRP A 225 -11.43 13.22 -4.06
CA TRP A 225 -10.12 12.74 -4.51
C TRP A 225 -10.24 11.48 -5.36
N PHE A 226 -9.61 11.50 -6.53
CA PHE A 226 -9.49 10.36 -7.43
C PHE A 226 -8.10 10.34 -8.07
N PHE A 227 -7.66 9.17 -8.51
CA PHE A 227 -6.39 9.05 -9.21
C PHE A 227 -6.58 9.33 -10.71
N GLY A 228 -6.37 10.58 -11.13
CA GLY A 228 -6.56 11.04 -12.51
C GLY A 228 -5.26 11.24 -13.29
N ASP A 229 -5.37 11.95 -14.43
CA ASP A 229 -4.22 12.26 -15.30
C ASP A 229 -3.14 13.06 -14.56
N TRP A 230 -3.54 14.01 -13.72
CA TRP A 230 -2.61 14.83 -12.95
C TRP A 230 -1.88 14.01 -11.88
N GLU A 231 -2.60 13.21 -11.11
CA GLU A 231 -2.02 12.31 -10.08
C GLU A 231 -1.09 11.28 -10.71
N PHE A 232 -1.39 10.81 -11.93
CA PHE A 232 -0.48 9.98 -12.70
C PHE A 232 0.85 10.70 -12.99
N HIS A 233 0.80 11.94 -13.47
CA HIS A 233 2.01 12.71 -13.77
C HIS A 233 2.79 13.09 -12.52
N MET A 234 2.10 13.39 -11.42
CA MET A 234 2.73 13.59 -10.11
C MET A 234 3.50 12.36 -9.66
N LEU A 235 2.85 11.18 -9.68
CA LEU A 235 3.44 9.93 -9.25
C LEU A 235 4.63 9.53 -10.15
N THR A 236 4.42 9.48 -11.46
CA THR A 236 5.47 9.09 -12.41
C THR A 236 6.62 10.08 -12.43
N GLY A 237 6.35 11.38 -12.37
CA GLY A 237 7.37 12.42 -12.25
C GLY A 237 8.23 12.22 -11.00
N ALA A 238 7.61 11.97 -9.84
CA ALA A 238 8.34 11.73 -8.60
C ALA A 238 9.15 10.41 -8.62
N LEU A 239 8.58 9.33 -9.18
CA LEU A 239 9.26 8.04 -9.28
C LEU A 239 10.56 8.15 -10.10
N TYR A 240 10.51 8.83 -11.25
CA TYR A 240 11.64 8.92 -12.18
C TYR A 240 12.51 10.17 -11.99
N SER A 241 12.17 11.11 -11.11
CA SER A 241 12.95 12.35 -10.91
C SER A 241 14.45 12.10 -10.76
N PRO A 242 14.90 11.17 -9.89
CA PRO A 242 16.33 10.93 -9.71
C PRO A 242 17.02 10.40 -10.98
N LEU A 243 16.34 9.54 -11.74
CA LEU A 243 16.84 9.04 -13.02
C LEU A 243 16.92 10.16 -14.07
N PHE A 244 15.96 11.08 -14.09
CA PHE A 244 15.96 12.22 -15.01
C PHE A 244 16.99 13.28 -14.63
N GLU A 245 17.24 13.49 -13.34
CA GLU A 245 18.33 14.33 -12.84
C GLU A 245 19.68 13.74 -13.24
N GLN A 246 19.90 12.44 -12.99
CA GLN A 246 21.12 11.76 -13.40
C GLN A 246 21.30 11.76 -14.94
N LEU A 247 20.22 11.66 -15.70
CA LEU A 247 20.27 11.78 -17.16
C LEU A 247 20.72 13.16 -17.63
N ALA A 248 20.40 14.22 -16.88
CA ALA A 248 20.80 15.58 -17.21
C ALA A 248 22.26 15.88 -16.79
N GLU A 249 22.71 15.33 -15.67
CA GLU A 249 24.00 15.66 -15.05
C GLU A 249 25.11 14.67 -15.44
N GLU A 250 24.79 13.38 -15.48
CA GLU A 250 25.74 12.26 -15.52
C GLU A 250 25.25 11.11 -16.43
N GLU A 251 24.74 11.43 -17.64
CA GLU A 251 24.22 10.43 -18.59
C GLU A 251 25.22 9.28 -18.87
N GLY A 252 26.52 9.58 -18.84
CA GLY A 252 27.58 8.57 -19.02
C GLY A 252 27.50 7.41 -18.02
N ASP A 253 27.09 7.67 -16.78
CA ASP A 253 26.96 6.65 -15.74
C ASP A 253 25.72 5.76 -15.97
N LEU A 254 24.63 6.36 -16.47
CA LEU A 254 23.45 5.61 -16.91
C LEU A 254 23.76 4.75 -18.13
N VAL A 255 24.52 5.26 -19.11
CA VAL A 255 24.96 4.50 -20.28
C VAL A 255 25.88 3.36 -19.86
N LEU A 256 26.77 3.58 -18.89
CA LEU A 256 27.64 2.53 -18.37
C LEU A 256 26.84 1.40 -17.69
N ARG A 257 25.79 1.75 -16.93
CA ARG A 257 24.97 0.80 -16.17
C ARG A 257 23.92 0.08 -17.03
N TYR A 258 23.22 0.82 -17.88
CA TYR A 258 22.04 0.35 -18.61
C TYR A 258 22.24 0.24 -20.13
N GLY A 259 23.40 0.66 -20.64
CA GLY A 259 23.66 0.76 -22.08
C GLY A 259 22.97 1.97 -22.72
N GLU A 260 23.30 2.23 -23.99
CA GLU A 260 22.65 3.32 -24.75
C GLU A 260 21.14 3.10 -24.90
N ASP A 261 20.71 1.84 -25.04
CA ASP A 261 19.28 1.54 -25.16
C ASP A 261 18.51 1.95 -23.89
N GLY A 262 19.10 1.73 -22.70
CA GLY A 262 18.50 2.12 -21.43
C GLY A 262 18.46 3.63 -21.22
N ALA A 263 19.55 4.33 -21.51
CA ALA A 263 19.59 5.79 -21.43
C ALA A 263 18.64 6.44 -22.45
N GLY A 264 18.62 5.93 -23.69
CA GLY A 264 17.69 6.34 -24.74
C GLY A 264 16.22 6.13 -24.35
N LEU A 265 15.90 5.01 -23.68
CA LEU A 265 14.56 4.77 -23.15
C LEU A 265 14.16 5.83 -22.11
N LEU A 266 15.05 6.20 -21.19
CA LEU A 266 14.78 7.23 -20.20
C LEU A 266 14.58 8.61 -20.85
N ARG A 267 15.39 8.97 -21.86
CA ARG A 267 15.20 10.20 -22.67
C ARG A 267 13.81 10.23 -23.33
N ASN A 268 13.43 9.12 -23.95
CA ASN A 268 12.13 8.98 -24.60
C ASN A 268 10.99 9.09 -23.58
N LEU A 269 11.13 8.44 -22.41
CA LEU A 269 10.13 8.52 -21.34
C LEU A 269 9.97 9.93 -20.80
N GLN A 270 11.09 10.64 -20.54
CA GLN A 270 11.06 12.03 -20.05
C GLN A 270 10.33 12.94 -21.06
N THR A 271 10.63 12.78 -22.35
CA THR A 271 9.98 13.52 -23.43
C THR A 271 8.50 13.20 -23.52
N ALA A 272 8.15 11.90 -23.53
CA ALA A 272 6.77 11.45 -23.63
C ALA A 272 5.92 11.93 -22.44
N LEU A 273 6.42 11.85 -21.21
CA LEU A 273 5.73 12.37 -20.03
C LEU A 273 5.53 13.89 -20.10
N ALA A 274 6.52 14.63 -20.59
CA ALA A 274 6.42 16.08 -20.74
C ALA A 274 5.40 16.48 -21.81
N GLU A 275 5.37 15.80 -22.95
CA GLU A 275 4.39 16.02 -24.02
C GLU A 275 2.97 15.65 -23.60
N ASP A 276 2.83 14.52 -22.93
CA ASP A 276 1.56 14.01 -22.45
C ASP A 276 0.96 14.93 -21.38
N ARG A 277 1.77 15.39 -20.43
CA ARG A 277 1.34 16.33 -19.38
C ARG A 277 0.82 17.66 -19.95
N ARG A 278 1.40 18.16 -21.05
CA ARG A 278 0.96 19.41 -21.69
C ARG A 278 -0.47 19.33 -22.25
N GLN A 279 -1.02 18.13 -22.45
CA GLN A 279 -2.41 17.96 -22.89
C GLN A 279 -3.41 18.26 -21.76
N PHE A 280 -2.95 18.34 -20.50
CA PHE A 280 -3.77 18.50 -19.29
C PHE A 280 -3.40 19.73 -18.47
N ALA A 281 -2.47 20.56 -18.95
CA ALA A 281 -2.03 21.81 -18.33
C ALA A 281 -2.78 23.01 -18.94
#